data_AF-A0A2H6B942-F1
#
_entry.id   AF-A0A2H6B942-F1
#
_cell.length_a   1.000
_cell.length_b   1.000
_cell.length_c   1.000
_cell.angle_alpha   90.00
_cell.angle_beta   90.00
_cell.angle_gamma   90.00
#
_symmetry.space_group_name_H-M   'P 1'
#
loop_
_entity.id
_entity.type
_entity.pdbx_description
1 polymer ?
#
loop_
_entity_poly.entity_id
_entity_poly.type
_entity_poly.pdbx_seq_one_letter_code
_entity_poly.pdbx_strand_id
1 'polypeptide(L)'
;MALRPELARCEVQAPYRTIAWADDPDAYAAWRDGRTGYPLVDAAMRQLAEEGWVHNRARLVAGSFLTKHLGIDWRLGERWYMRSLVDGDEASNNGNWQWIASVGSDPAPPARRILNPTLQAERFDTEGRYIRRYVPELASVPDRWLREPWRMPRGVQEATGCVIGRDYPAPIVDHRSARLRALERYRAARAAAQGHDRR
;
A
#
# COMPACT_ATOMS: atom_id res chain seq x y z
N MET A 1 -19.98 -11.10 -19.58
CA MET A 1 -19.56 -12.52 -19.55
C MET A 1 -18.09 -12.57 -19.16
N ALA A 2 -17.79 -12.77 -17.87
CA ALA A 2 -16.44 -12.67 -17.33
C ALA A 2 -15.55 -13.80 -17.88
N LEU A 3 -14.61 -13.45 -18.76
CA LEU A 3 -13.86 -14.40 -19.57
C LEU A 3 -12.82 -15.25 -18.80
N ARG A 4 -12.59 -15.01 -17.49
CA ARG A 4 -11.58 -15.71 -16.68
C ARG A 4 -11.84 -15.55 -15.15
N PRO A 5 -12.84 -16.23 -14.54
CA PRO A 5 -13.18 -16.07 -13.11
C PRO A 5 -12.05 -16.46 -12.15
N GLU A 6 -11.09 -17.26 -12.60
CA GLU A 6 -9.90 -17.64 -11.84
C GLU A 6 -8.96 -16.46 -11.54
N LEU A 7 -9.05 -15.34 -12.29
CA LEU A 7 -8.22 -14.15 -12.05
C LEU A 7 -8.53 -13.46 -10.73
N ALA A 8 -9.71 -13.69 -10.16
CA ALA A 8 -10.04 -13.24 -8.81
C ALA A 8 -9.40 -14.12 -7.72
N ARG A 9 -8.91 -15.31 -8.08
CA ARG A 9 -8.52 -16.36 -7.14
C ARG A 9 -7.03 -16.70 -7.21
N CYS A 10 -6.39 -16.59 -8.36
CA CYS A 10 -4.99 -16.94 -8.55
C CYS A 10 -4.19 -15.86 -9.30
N GLU A 11 -2.90 -15.82 -9.02
CA GLU A 11 -1.91 -15.03 -9.75
C GLU A 11 -1.88 -15.48 -11.22
N VAL A 12 -1.93 -14.52 -12.15
CA VAL A 12 -1.77 -14.78 -13.59
C VAL A 12 -0.42 -15.43 -13.87
N GLN A 13 0.64 -14.88 -13.30
CA GLN A 13 1.98 -15.42 -13.43
C GLN A 13 2.15 -16.62 -12.49
N ALA A 14 2.14 -17.83 -13.07
CA ALA A 14 2.25 -19.08 -12.33
C ALA A 14 3.40 -19.14 -11.31
N PRO A 15 4.62 -18.62 -11.60
CA PRO A 15 5.72 -18.62 -10.62
C PRO A 15 5.45 -17.85 -9.32
N TYR A 16 4.43 -17.00 -9.29
CA TYR A 16 4.07 -16.20 -8.11
C TYR A 16 2.90 -16.78 -7.30
N ARG A 17 2.31 -17.90 -7.73
CA ARG A 17 1.27 -18.61 -6.96
C ARG A 17 1.79 -19.22 -5.66
N THR A 18 3.10 -19.36 -5.54
CA THR A 18 3.82 -19.87 -4.35
C THR A 18 4.36 -18.75 -3.46
N ILE A 19 3.98 -17.49 -3.71
CA ILE A 19 4.34 -16.40 -2.81
C ILE A 19 3.78 -16.69 -1.42
N ALA A 20 4.69 -16.74 -0.43
CA ALA A 20 4.33 -16.73 0.98
C ALA A 20 3.97 -15.28 1.40
N TRP A 21 2.67 -14.96 1.35
CA TRP A 21 2.13 -13.73 1.90
C TRP A 21 2.22 -13.75 3.43
N ALA A 22 2.43 -12.59 4.04
CA ALA A 22 2.46 -12.44 5.48
C ALA A 22 1.04 -12.58 6.06
N ASP A 23 0.93 -13.32 7.16
CA ASP A 23 -0.26 -13.32 8.00
C ASP A 23 -0.02 -12.35 9.17
N ASP A 24 -0.46 -11.11 8.97
CA ASP A 24 -0.28 -10.01 9.93
C ASP A 24 -1.60 -9.21 10.01
N PRO A 25 -2.55 -9.67 10.84
CA PRO A 25 -3.86 -9.05 10.96
C PRO A 25 -3.79 -7.63 11.52
N ASP A 26 -2.81 -7.33 12.36
CA ASP A 26 -2.62 -6.00 12.97
C ASP A 26 -2.13 -5.00 11.92
N ALA A 27 -1.14 -5.38 11.10
CA ALA A 27 -0.69 -4.54 9.99
C ALA A 27 -1.79 -4.35 8.93
N TYR A 28 -2.59 -5.39 8.66
CA TYR A 28 -3.75 -5.28 7.77
C TYR A 28 -4.79 -4.28 8.32
N ALA A 29 -5.11 -4.37 9.61
CA ALA A 29 -6.04 -3.45 10.27
C ALA A 29 -5.50 -2.01 10.26
N ALA A 30 -4.21 -1.81 10.55
CA ALA A 30 -3.56 -0.50 10.47
C ALA A 30 -3.63 0.10 9.06
N TRP A 31 -3.41 -0.71 8.02
CA TRP A 31 -3.59 -0.27 6.64
C TRP A 31 -5.05 0.09 6.33
N ARG A 32 -5.98 -0.81 6.68
CA ARG A 32 -7.42 -0.64 6.43
C ARG A 32 -7.96 0.64 7.08
N ASP A 33 -7.54 0.91 8.31
CA ASP A 33 -8.01 2.04 9.12
C ASP A 33 -7.24 3.35 8.86
N GLY A 34 -6.22 3.34 7.98
CA GLY A 34 -5.38 4.52 7.74
C GLY A 34 -4.57 4.97 8.95
N ARG A 35 -3.91 4.01 9.62
CA ARG A 35 -3.05 4.19 10.80
C ARG A 35 -1.65 3.58 10.60
N THR A 36 -1.15 3.60 9.38
CA THR A 36 0.16 3.03 9.03
C THR A 36 1.33 3.91 9.46
N GLY A 37 1.07 5.18 9.76
CA GLY A 37 2.10 6.17 10.01
C GLY A 37 2.70 6.72 8.72
N TYR A 38 2.23 6.31 7.54
CA TYR A 38 2.59 6.88 6.24
C TYR A 38 1.48 7.80 5.72
N PRO A 39 1.65 9.14 5.76
CA PRO A 39 0.55 10.09 5.58
C PRO A 39 -0.23 9.95 4.27
N LEU A 40 0.44 9.70 3.14
CA LEU A 40 -0.25 9.52 1.86
C LEU A 40 -1.07 8.22 1.80
N VAL A 41 -0.58 7.15 2.45
CA VAL A 41 -1.33 5.88 2.54
C VAL A 41 -2.53 6.08 3.46
N ASP A 42 -2.31 6.70 4.62
CA ASP A 42 -3.36 6.94 5.59
C ASP A 42 -4.46 7.86 5.05
N ALA A 43 -4.09 8.93 4.35
CA ALA A 43 -5.03 9.81 3.65
C ALA A 43 -5.87 9.05 2.62
N ALA A 44 -5.25 8.15 1.84
CA ALA A 44 -5.96 7.34 0.85
C ALA A 44 -6.98 6.40 1.50
N MET A 45 -6.60 5.74 2.59
CA MET A 45 -7.47 4.77 3.26
C MET A 45 -8.59 5.45 4.03
N ARG A 46 -8.34 6.62 4.62
CA ARG A 46 -9.37 7.45 5.26
C ARG A 46 -10.33 8.05 4.25
N GLN A 47 -9.83 8.55 3.11
CA GLN A 47 -10.70 8.99 2.02
C GLN A 47 -11.62 7.85 1.54
N LEU A 48 -11.07 6.63 1.37
CA LEU A 48 -11.87 5.48 0.96
C LEU A 48 -13.02 5.21 1.94
N ALA A 49 -12.74 5.26 3.23
CA ALA A 49 -13.73 5.01 4.27
C ALA A 49 -14.80 6.12 4.36
N GLU A 50 -14.42 7.37 4.11
CA GLU A 50 -15.31 8.54 4.19
C GLU A 50 -16.17 8.73 2.94
N GLU A 51 -15.55 8.65 1.75
CA GLU A 51 -16.19 9.04 0.48
C GLU A 51 -16.58 7.84 -0.40
N GLY A 52 -16.11 6.63 -0.07
CA GLY A 52 -16.28 5.46 -0.94
C GLY A 52 -15.57 5.59 -2.28
N TRP A 53 -14.64 6.55 -2.41
CA TRP A 53 -13.89 6.82 -3.62
C TRP A 53 -12.48 7.30 -3.27
N VAL A 54 -11.49 6.92 -4.08
CA VAL A 54 -10.11 7.41 -3.95
C VAL A 54 -9.53 7.67 -5.33
N HIS A 55 -8.73 8.71 -5.49
CA HIS A 55 -8.05 8.96 -6.76
C HIS A 55 -7.12 7.80 -7.14
N ASN A 56 -7.07 7.44 -8.43
CA ASN A 56 -6.33 6.26 -8.91
C ASN A 56 -4.87 6.20 -8.42
N ARG A 57 -4.15 7.34 -8.41
CA ARG A 57 -2.77 7.39 -7.91
C ARG A 57 -2.67 6.98 -6.44
N ALA A 58 -3.59 7.42 -5.60
CA ALA A 58 -3.62 7.08 -4.18
C ALA A 58 -3.97 5.60 -3.98
N ARG A 59 -4.88 5.03 -4.80
CA ARG A 59 -5.14 3.58 -4.84
C ARG A 59 -3.86 2.78 -5.12
N LEU A 60 -3.07 3.20 -6.11
CA LEU A 60 -1.80 2.54 -6.45
C LEU A 60 -0.81 2.55 -5.28
N VAL A 61 -0.68 3.70 -4.59
CA VAL A 61 0.25 3.83 -3.45
C VAL A 61 -0.20 2.96 -2.29
N ALA A 62 -1.48 3.03 -1.90
CA ALA A 62 -2.02 2.23 -0.80
C ALA A 62 -1.95 0.72 -1.10
N GLY A 63 -2.28 0.28 -2.31
CA GLY A 63 -2.19 -1.13 -2.68
C GLY A 63 -0.74 -1.63 -2.80
N SER A 64 0.19 -0.79 -3.29
CA SER A 64 1.62 -1.11 -3.30
C SER A 64 2.13 -1.26 -1.86
N PHE A 65 1.70 -0.39 -0.95
CA PHE A 65 2.07 -0.48 0.46
C PHE A 65 1.60 -1.81 1.09
N LEU A 66 0.33 -2.19 0.90
CA LEU A 66 -0.20 -3.46 1.41
C LEU A 66 0.62 -4.66 0.92
N THR A 67 0.82 -4.76 -0.39
CA THR A 67 1.40 -5.96 -1.01
C THR A 67 2.93 -6.01 -0.94
N LYS A 68 3.59 -4.85 -0.90
CA LYS A 68 5.06 -4.76 -0.93
C LYS A 68 5.64 -4.45 0.43
N HIS A 69 5.13 -3.43 1.12
CA HIS A 69 5.71 -3.01 2.39
C HIS A 69 5.29 -3.94 3.52
N LEU A 70 4.00 -4.24 3.60
CA LEU A 70 3.45 -5.17 4.60
C LEU A 70 3.58 -6.62 4.12
N GLY A 71 3.57 -6.85 2.81
CA GLY A 71 3.69 -8.19 2.26
C GLY A 71 2.43 -9.03 2.45
N ILE A 72 1.29 -8.37 2.59
CA ILE A 72 -0.02 -8.98 2.78
C ILE A 72 -0.63 -9.34 1.42
N ASP A 73 -1.41 -10.40 1.37
CA ASP A 73 -2.07 -10.88 0.15
C ASP A 73 -2.95 -9.79 -0.48
N TRP A 74 -2.73 -9.54 -1.77
CA TRP A 74 -3.48 -8.57 -2.57
C TRP A 74 -4.98 -8.85 -2.56
N ARG A 75 -5.40 -10.12 -2.41
CA ARG A 75 -6.82 -10.50 -2.34
C ARG A 75 -7.54 -9.90 -1.13
N LEU A 76 -6.82 -9.62 -0.03
CA LEU A 76 -7.40 -8.93 1.13
C LEU A 76 -7.67 -7.45 0.82
N GLY A 77 -6.79 -6.81 0.05
CA GLY A 77 -6.97 -5.46 -0.45
C GLY A 77 -8.09 -5.36 -1.49
N GLU A 78 -8.11 -6.31 -2.44
CA GLU A 78 -9.14 -6.48 -3.46
C GLU A 78 -10.53 -6.51 -2.83
N ARG A 79 -10.74 -7.44 -1.88
CA ARG A 79 -12.02 -7.57 -1.17
C ARG A 79 -12.40 -6.33 -0.38
N TRP A 80 -11.43 -5.64 0.22
CA TRP A 80 -11.69 -4.39 0.93
C TRP A 80 -12.16 -3.29 -0.03
N TYR A 81 -11.46 -3.13 -1.15
CA TYR A 81 -11.76 -2.13 -2.17
C TYR A 81 -13.12 -2.40 -2.83
N MET A 82 -13.45 -3.65 -3.18
CA MET A 82 -14.78 -3.99 -3.73
C MET A 82 -15.93 -3.64 -2.81
N ARG A 83 -15.75 -3.78 -1.49
CA ARG A 83 -16.80 -3.44 -0.52
C ARG A 83 -16.92 -1.94 -0.27
N SER A 84 -15.86 -1.18 -0.51
CA SER A 84 -15.77 0.23 -0.11
C SER A 84 -15.96 1.18 -1.29
N LEU A 85 -15.59 0.76 -2.51
CA LEU A 85 -15.66 1.61 -3.69
C LEU A 85 -17.06 1.65 -4.28
N VAL A 86 -17.61 2.86 -4.41
CA VAL A 86 -18.87 3.10 -5.14
C VAL A 86 -18.73 2.80 -6.64
N ASP A 87 -17.51 2.87 -7.16
CA ASP A 87 -17.16 2.56 -8.55
C ASP A 87 -16.56 1.15 -8.72
N GLY A 88 -16.80 0.26 -7.75
CA GLY A 88 -16.28 -1.10 -7.74
C GLY A 88 -16.74 -1.93 -8.95
N ASP A 89 -15.80 -2.27 -9.83
CA ASP A 89 -15.98 -3.24 -10.92
C ASP A 89 -15.00 -4.41 -10.73
N GLU A 90 -15.53 -5.63 -10.76
CA GLU A 90 -14.76 -6.85 -10.47
C GLU A 90 -13.57 -7.03 -11.42
N ALA A 91 -13.77 -6.80 -12.73
CA ALA A 91 -12.72 -6.98 -13.72
C ALA A 91 -11.59 -5.94 -13.52
N SER A 92 -11.97 -4.68 -13.38
CA SER A 92 -11.02 -3.57 -13.19
C SER A 92 -10.30 -3.67 -11.86
N ASN A 93 -10.99 -4.04 -10.77
CA ASN A 93 -10.37 -4.18 -9.45
C ASN A 93 -9.35 -5.32 -9.42
N ASN A 94 -9.73 -6.51 -9.90
CA ASN A 94 -8.84 -7.67 -9.95
C ASN A 94 -7.60 -7.40 -10.81
N GLY A 95 -7.80 -6.85 -12.02
CA GLY A 95 -6.69 -6.51 -12.91
C GLY A 95 -5.71 -5.51 -12.29
N ASN A 96 -6.23 -4.47 -11.64
CA ASN A 96 -5.41 -3.48 -10.97
C ASN A 96 -4.65 -4.06 -9.78
N TRP A 97 -5.28 -4.87 -8.93
CA TRP A 97 -4.60 -5.48 -7.78
C TRP A 97 -3.49 -6.45 -8.21
N GLN A 98 -3.74 -7.25 -9.24
CA GLN A 98 -2.70 -8.12 -9.80
C GLN A 98 -1.53 -7.32 -10.41
N TRP A 99 -1.81 -6.18 -11.06
CA TRP A 99 -0.79 -5.29 -11.58
C TRP A 99 0.04 -4.66 -10.45
N ILE A 100 -0.61 -4.12 -9.43
CA ILE A 100 0.01 -3.55 -8.23
C ILE A 100 0.90 -4.59 -7.53
N ALA A 101 0.37 -5.80 -7.34
CA ALA A 101 1.07 -6.91 -6.72
C ALA A 101 2.17 -7.52 -7.61
N SER A 102 2.35 -7.06 -8.85
CA SER A 102 3.34 -7.59 -9.81
C SER A 102 3.17 -9.07 -10.12
N VAL A 103 1.93 -9.55 -10.05
CA VAL A 103 1.56 -10.95 -10.32
C VAL A 103 0.64 -11.09 -11.53
N GLY A 104 0.18 -9.97 -12.10
CA GLY A 104 -0.64 -9.89 -13.31
C GLY A 104 0.15 -10.11 -14.62
N SER A 105 -0.49 -9.89 -15.77
CA SER A 105 0.07 -10.24 -17.08
C SER A 105 1.31 -9.45 -17.51
N ASP A 106 1.52 -8.24 -16.99
CA ASP A 106 2.69 -7.42 -17.33
C ASP A 106 3.95 -7.92 -16.58
N PRO A 107 4.98 -8.41 -17.30
CA PRO A 107 6.16 -9.07 -16.73
C PRO A 107 7.19 -8.11 -16.12
N ALA A 108 6.87 -6.82 -15.96
CA ALA A 108 7.81 -5.87 -15.36
C ALA A 108 8.35 -6.37 -14.00
N PRO A 109 9.67 -6.21 -13.72
CA PRO A 109 10.25 -6.67 -12.47
C PRO A 109 9.55 -6.06 -11.25
N PRO A 110 9.28 -6.83 -10.18
CA PRO A 110 8.61 -6.32 -8.98
C PRO A 110 9.29 -5.08 -8.38
N ALA A 111 10.62 -4.98 -8.51
CA ALA A 111 11.42 -3.84 -8.07
C ALA A 111 10.97 -2.48 -8.63
N ARG A 112 10.37 -2.46 -9.84
CA ARG A 112 9.86 -1.24 -10.50
C ARG A 112 8.52 -0.77 -9.94
N ARG A 113 7.79 -1.63 -9.21
CA ARG A 113 6.43 -1.35 -8.69
C ARG A 113 6.35 -1.29 -7.16
N ILE A 114 7.49 -1.24 -6.48
CA ILE A 114 7.54 -0.91 -5.04
C ILE A 114 7.61 0.61 -4.95
N LEU A 115 6.46 1.24 -4.69
CA LEU A 115 6.33 2.69 -4.65
C LEU A 115 6.78 3.21 -3.29
N ASN A 116 7.68 4.19 -3.26
CA ASN A 116 8.00 4.90 -2.01
C ASN A 116 6.88 5.92 -1.72
N PRO A 117 6.07 5.75 -0.65
CA PRO A 117 4.93 6.63 -0.39
C PRO A 117 5.34 8.09 -0.21
N THR A 118 6.47 8.35 0.44
CA THR A 118 7.02 9.70 0.66
C THR A 118 7.34 10.40 -0.66
N LEU A 119 8.04 9.71 -1.58
CA LEU A 119 8.36 10.28 -2.91
C LEU A 119 7.12 10.44 -3.79
N GLN A 120 6.11 9.58 -3.63
CA GLN A 120 4.83 9.75 -4.32
C GLN A 120 4.09 10.98 -3.79
N ALA A 121 4.11 11.22 -2.47
CA ALA A 121 3.51 12.41 -1.85
C ALA A 121 4.21 13.69 -2.31
N GLU A 122 5.55 13.69 -2.37
CA GLU A 122 6.33 14.82 -2.89
C GLU A 122 5.96 15.17 -4.34
N ARG A 123 5.76 14.14 -5.18
CA ARG A 123 5.47 14.34 -6.60
C ARG A 123 4.02 14.71 -6.90
N PHE A 124 3.06 14.18 -6.16
CA PHE A 124 1.63 14.26 -6.49
C PHE A 124 0.79 15.07 -5.47
N ASP A 125 1.34 15.35 -4.29
CA ASP A 125 0.75 16.21 -3.25
C ASP A 125 1.79 17.23 -2.76
N THR A 126 2.28 18.04 -3.69
CA THR A 126 3.41 18.98 -3.48
C THR A 126 3.17 19.97 -2.33
N GLU A 127 1.93 20.40 -2.15
CA GLU A 127 1.53 21.30 -1.06
C GLU A 127 0.95 20.56 0.15
N GLY A 128 0.84 19.23 0.10
CA GLY A 128 0.30 18.45 1.21
C GLY A 128 -1.20 18.62 1.45
N ARG A 129 -1.93 19.26 0.53
CA ARG A 129 -3.37 19.57 0.70
C ARG A 129 -4.19 18.29 0.84
N TYR A 130 -3.84 17.25 0.09
CA TYR A 130 -4.54 15.97 0.15
C TYR A 130 -4.31 15.29 1.51
N ILE A 131 -3.06 15.23 1.97
CA ILE A 131 -2.74 14.67 3.30
C ILE A 131 -3.45 15.44 4.40
N ARG A 132 -3.37 16.78 4.41
CA ARG A 132 -3.98 17.62 5.46
C ARG A 132 -5.51 17.50 5.51
N ARG A 133 -6.15 17.27 4.37
CA ARG A 133 -7.61 17.06 4.29
C ARG A 133 -8.04 15.80 5.02
N TYR A 134 -7.39 14.67 4.76
CA TYR A 134 -7.81 13.36 5.28
C TYR A 134 -7.07 12.91 6.55
N VAL A 135 -5.98 13.59 6.90
CA VAL A 135 -5.20 13.37 8.12
C VAL A 135 -5.13 14.69 8.90
N PRO A 136 -6.26 15.13 9.51
CA PRO A 136 -6.38 16.46 10.11
C PRO A 136 -5.43 16.68 11.29
N GLU A 137 -5.00 15.61 11.99
CA GLU A 137 -3.97 15.71 13.02
C GLU A 137 -2.62 16.20 12.48
N LEU A 138 -2.37 16.07 11.17
CA LEU A 138 -1.18 16.61 10.50
C LEU A 138 -1.40 18.02 9.91
N ALA A 139 -2.59 18.62 10.06
CA ALA A 139 -2.96 19.89 9.41
C ALA A 139 -2.01 21.06 9.74
N SER A 140 -1.43 21.09 10.94
CA SER A 140 -0.48 22.11 11.38
C SER A 140 1.00 21.72 11.23
N VAL A 141 1.30 20.51 10.75
CA VAL A 141 2.68 20.03 10.59
C VAL A 141 3.37 20.77 9.44
N PRO A 142 4.56 21.37 9.59
CA PRO A 142 5.27 22.03 8.50
C PRO A 142 5.54 21.11 7.31
N ASP A 143 5.50 21.64 6.08
CA ASP A 143 5.63 20.86 4.83
C ASP A 143 6.88 19.98 4.78
N ARG A 144 8.00 20.46 5.36
CA ARG A 144 9.26 19.71 5.44
C ARG A 144 9.15 18.38 6.20
N TRP A 145 8.18 18.27 7.11
CA TRP A 145 7.94 17.08 7.94
C TRP A 145 6.67 16.33 7.54
N LEU A 146 5.75 16.96 6.81
CA LEU A 146 4.40 16.41 6.54
C LEU A 146 4.43 15.00 5.96
N ARG A 147 5.42 14.67 5.13
CA ARG A 147 5.53 13.38 4.42
C ARG A 147 6.24 12.29 5.22
N GLU A 148 7.00 12.70 6.23
CA GLU A 148 7.73 11.82 7.16
C GLU A 148 7.63 12.40 8.58
N PRO A 149 6.42 12.49 9.16
CA PRO A 149 6.20 13.21 10.41
C PRO A 149 6.94 12.58 11.59
N TRP A 150 7.30 11.30 11.50
CA TRP A 150 8.17 10.61 12.46
C TRP A 150 9.61 11.14 12.54
N ARG A 151 10.06 11.93 11.54
CA ARG A 151 11.36 12.63 11.60
C ARG A 151 11.28 14.00 12.28
N MET A 152 10.08 14.45 12.62
CA MET A 152 9.84 15.74 13.25
C MET A 152 10.48 15.78 14.66
N PRO A 153 11.35 16.76 14.97
CA PRO A 153 11.93 16.91 16.30
C PRO A 153 10.85 17.12 17.37
N ARG A 154 11.11 16.67 18.60
CA ARG A 154 10.12 16.70 19.69
C ARG A 154 9.53 18.10 19.94
N GLY A 155 10.36 19.14 19.99
CA GLY A 155 9.88 20.50 20.18
C GLY A 155 8.97 21.00 19.04
N VAL A 156 9.16 20.51 17.82
CA VAL A 156 8.26 20.81 16.70
C VAL A 156 6.95 20.04 16.84
N GLN A 157 6.99 18.77 17.27
CA GLN A 157 5.78 17.97 17.53
C GLN A 157 4.88 18.63 18.58
N GLU A 158 5.47 19.15 19.64
CA GLU A 158 4.75 19.86 20.70
C GLU A 158 4.18 21.19 20.20
N ALA A 159 4.96 21.96 19.44
CA ALA A 159 4.51 23.24 18.87
C ALA A 159 3.39 23.09 17.83
N THR A 160 3.33 21.97 17.10
CA THR A 160 2.29 21.70 16.11
C THR A 160 1.08 20.98 16.69
N GLY A 161 1.15 20.54 17.95
CA GLY A 161 0.10 19.73 18.59
C GLY A 161 -0.01 18.31 18.03
N CYS A 162 1.01 17.80 17.32
CA CYS A 162 1.02 16.46 16.74
C CYS A 162 2.24 15.68 17.23
N VAL A 163 2.04 14.94 18.33
CA VAL A 163 3.01 14.02 18.90
C VAL A 163 2.92 12.65 18.23
N ILE A 164 4.02 12.21 17.63
CA ILE A 164 4.10 10.92 16.96
C ILE A 164 4.08 9.79 17.99
N GLY A 165 3.25 8.77 17.74
CA GLY A 165 2.93 7.69 18.67
C GLY A 165 1.78 7.99 19.63
N ARG A 166 1.27 9.23 19.66
CA ARG A 166 0.10 9.62 20.47
C ARG A 166 -1.03 10.15 19.59
N ASP A 167 -0.75 11.23 18.85
CA ASP A 167 -1.75 11.95 18.04
C ASP A 167 -1.77 11.42 16.59
N TYR A 168 -0.61 11.00 16.07
CA TYR A 168 -0.46 10.29 14.79
C TYR A 168 0.51 9.11 14.96
N PRO A 169 0.24 7.91 14.40
CA PRO A 169 1.09 6.74 14.63
C PRO A 169 2.52 6.90 14.09
N ALA A 170 3.47 6.23 14.74
CA ALA A 170 4.78 6.00 14.16
C ALA A 170 4.68 5.04 12.95
N PRO A 171 5.60 5.09 11.98
CA PRO A 171 5.56 4.20 10.82
C PRO A 171 5.64 2.74 11.26
N ILE A 172 4.65 1.94 10.85
CA ILE A 172 4.57 0.51 11.22
C ILE A 172 5.65 -0.34 10.57
N VAL A 173 6.39 0.22 9.60
CA VAL A 173 7.46 -0.47 8.89
C VAL A 173 8.47 0.52 8.34
N ASP A 174 9.76 0.17 8.31
CA ASP A 174 10.78 0.93 7.58
C ASP A 174 10.76 0.62 6.07
N HIS A 175 10.73 1.65 5.22
CA HIS A 175 10.66 1.51 3.77
C HIS A 175 11.82 0.69 3.19
N ARG A 176 13.06 0.94 3.63
CA ARG A 176 14.25 0.29 3.06
C ARG A 176 14.21 -1.21 3.34
N SER A 177 13.94 -1.56 4.59
CA SER A 177 13.81 -2.94 5.05
C SER A 177 12.64 -3.65 4.38
N ALA A 178 11.49 -2.99 4.27
CA ALA A 178 10.32 -3.53 3.61
C ALA A 178 10.55 -3.80 2.12
N ARG A 179 11.24 -2.89 1.43
CA ARG A 179 11.64 -3.07 0.03
C ARG A 179 12.52 -4.31 -0.15
N LEU A 180 13.49 -4.53 0.74
CA LEU A 180 14.37 -5.71 0.66
C LEU A 180 13.57 -7.02 0.86
N ARG A 181 12.74 -7.09 1.91
CA ARG A 181 11.87 -8.26 2.16
C ARG A 181 10.93 -8.55 1.01
N ALA A 182 10.36 -7.51 0.39
CA ALA A 182 9.51 -7.67 -0.78
C ALA A 182 10.27 -8.33 -1.94
N LEU A 183 11.46 -7.82 -2.27
CA LEU A 183 12.28 -8.37 -3.36
C LEU A 183 12.70 -9.82 -3.10
N GLU A 184 13.03 -10.15 -1.87
CA GLU A 184 13.35 -11.52 -1.46
C GLU A 184 12.15 -12.46 -1.65
N ARG A 185 10.95 -12.04 -1.20
CA ARG A 185 9.71 -12.82 -1.40
C ARG A 185 9.45 -13.18 -2.87
N TYR A 186 9.59 -12.20 -3.77
CA TYR A 186 9.41 -12.44 -5.21
C TYR A 186 10.51 -13.34 -5.80
N ARG A 187 11.76 -13.22 -5.33
CA ARG A 187 12.87 -14.09 -5.77
C ARG A 187 12.65 -15.53 -5.32
N ALA A 188 12.24 -15.73 -4.06
CA ALA A 188 11.99 -17.04 -3.50
C ALA A 188 10.87 -17.78 -4.25
N ALA A 189 9.75 -17.11 -4.54
CA ALA A 189 8.65 -17.69 -5.32
C ALA A 189 9.11 -18.14 -6.72
N ARG A 190 9.87 -17.29 -7.43
CA ARG A 190 10.43 -17.65 -8.74
C ARG A 190 11.40 -18.83 -8.67
N ALA A 191 12.27 -18.87 -7.66
CA ALA A 191 13.22 -19.96 -7.48
C ALA A 191 12.49 -21.29 -7.19
N ALA A 192 11.47 -21.26 -6.34
CA ALA A 192 10.65 -22.43 -6.02
C ALA A 192 9.95 -23.00 -7.27
N ALA A 193 9.42 -22.14 -8.14
CA ALA A 193 8.81 -22.56 -9.40
C ALA A 193 9.81 -23.22 -10.36
N GLN A 194 11.02 -22.67 -10.48
CA GLN A 194 12.08 -23.25 -11.33
C GLN A 194 12.62 -24.59 -10.82
N GLY A 195 12.60 -24.80 -9.49
CA GLY A 195 12.99 -26.07 -8.88
C GLY A 195 11.94 -27.17 -9.05
N HIS A 196 10.67 -26.81 -9.25
CA HIS A 196 9.57 -27.73 -9.53
C HIS A 196 9.61 -28.23 -10.98
N ASP A 197 9.91 -27.36 -11.96
CA ASP A 197 10.01 -27.72 -13.38
C ASP A 197 11.23 -28.62 -13.73
N ARG A 198 12.16 -28.83 -12.79
CA ARG A 198 13.39 -29.63 -12.98
C ARG A 198 13.34 -31.02 -12.35
N ARG A 199 12.22 -31.42 -11.73
CA ARG A 199 12.01 -32.74 -11.12
C ARG A 199 10.95 -33.51 -11.90
#